data_AF-A0A7V1V0T3-F1
#
_entry.id   AF-A0A7V1V0T3-F1
#
_cell.length_a   1.000
_cell.length_b   1.000
_cell.length_c   1.000
_cell.angle_alpha   90.00
_cell.angle_beta   90.00
_cell.angle_gamma   90.00
#
_symmetry.space_group_name_H-M   'P 1'
#
loop_
_entity.id
_entity.type
_entity.pdbx_description
1 polymer ?
#
loop_
_entity_poly.entity_id
_entity_poly.type
_entity_poly.pdbx_seq_one_letter_code
_entity_poly.pdbx_strand_id
1 'polypeptide(L)'
;MTRGVIVAAMFVCALFLISASVGFAQSTWVDELTNSLSFYKTNYPTSNWQPYEQKLIRVKDAVGKADQQTVRTEMNKFFRMLQRRESGINDVAADELYNFALMVTPIQEYGISVPQPPTGVQ
;
A
#
# COMPACT_ATOMS: atom_id res chain seq x y z
N MET A 1 -4.11 32.03 57.05
CA MET A 1 -3.61 30.63 57.12
C MET A 1 -4.70 29.70 56.57
N THR A 2 -4.29 28.79 55.68
CA THR A 2 -4.88 27.46 55.33
C THR A 2 -6.36 27.41 54.88
N ARG A 3 -6.70 27.27 53.57
CA ARG A 3 -6.60 26.08 52.69
C ARG A 3 -7.41 24.87 53.21
N GLY A 4 -8.47 24.49 52.48
CA GLY A 4 -9.29 23.29 52.68
C GLY A 4 -10.56 23.37 51.84
N VAL A 5 -10.53 23.03 50.53
CA VAL A 5 -11.06 21.79 49.95
C VAL A 5 -12.56 21.67 50.27
N ILE A 6 -13.48 21.74 49.30
CA ILE A 6 -13.89 20.57 48.51
C ILE A 6 -14.38 21.02 47.13
N VAL A 7 -13.69 20.47 46.13
CA VAL A 7 -13.99 20.48 44.71
C VAL A 7 -15.37 19.86 44.49
N ALA A 8 -16.31 20.63 43.95
CA ALA A 8 -17.58 20.13 43.46
C ALA A 8 -17.89 20.78 42.12
N ALA A 9 -18.36 19.94 41.19
CA ALA A 9 -18.95 20.27 39.89
C ALA A 9 -17.97 20.72 38.78
N MET A 10 -17.62 19.78 37.91
CA MET A 10 -18.22 19.70 36.56
C MET A 10 -17.63 18.49 35.81
N PHE A 11 -18.30 17.35 35.95
CA PHE A 11 -18.07 16.11 35.21
C PHE A 11 -18.81 16.17 33.85
N VAL A 12 -18.50 17.17 33.02
CA VAL A 12 -19.14 17.34 31.71
C VAL A 12 -18.09 17.72 30.67
N CYS A 13 -17.54 16.68 30.03
CA CYS A 13 -17.41 16.55 28.57
C CYS A 13 -16.61 15.29 28.33
N ALA A 14 -17.31 14.17 28.51
CA ALA A 14 -16.92 12.90 27.93
C ALA A 14 -16.68 13.10 26.42
N LEU A 15 -15.64 12.44 25.92
CA LEU A 15 -15.50 12.07 24.51
C LEU A 15 -15.17 13.21 23.54
N PHE A 16 -14.09 13.96 23.80
CA PHE A 16 -13.15 14.19 22.70
C PHE A 16 -12.33 12.90 22.52
N LEU A 17 -12.99 11.88 21.97
CA LEU A 17 -12.28 10.77 21.38
C LEU A 17 -11.37 11.39 20.34
N ILE A 18 -10.09 11.28 20.62
CA ILE A 18 -8.97 11.50 19.73
C ILE A 18 -9.37 10.85 18.41
N SER A 19 -9.82 11.66 17.44
CA SER A 19 -9.81 11.27 16.04
C SER A 19 -8.33 11.21 15.69
N ALA A 20 -7.71 10.08 16.04
CA ALA A 20 -6.38 9.73 15.59
C ALA A 20 -6.43 9.90 14.08
N SER A 21 -5.65 10.85 13.58
CA SER A 21 -5.46 11.11 12.17
C SER A 21 -4.81 9.87 11.55
N VAL A 22 -5.64 8.88 11.18
CA VAL A 22 -5.29 7.82 10.24
C VAL A 22 -5.13 8.46 8.85
N GLY A 23 -4.08 9.25 8.69
CA GLY A 23 -3.82 10.01 7.47
C GLY A 23 -2.41 9.84 6.91
N PHE A 24 -1.50 9.18 7.63
CA PHE A 24 -0.08 9.19 7.26
C PHE A 24 0.50 7.82 6.87
N ALA A 25 -0.18 6.70 7.15
CA ALA A 25 0.36 5.36 6.84
C ALA A 25 -0.06 4.80 5.47
N GLN A 26 -1.13 5.30 4.85
CA GLN A 26 -1.61 4.70 3.59
C GLN A 26 -0.80 5.16 2.37
N SER A 27 -0.22 6.36 2.35
CA SER A 27 0.61 6.80 1.20
C SER A 27 2.02 6.20 1.22
N THR A 28 2.52 5.75 2.38
CA THR A 28 3.92 5.33 2.52
C THR A 28 4.21 4.02 1.79
N TRP A 29 3.31 3.04 1.84
CA TRP A 29 3.54 1.75 1.16
C TRP A 29 3.54 1.89 -0.37
N VAL A 30 2.75 2.80 -0.93
CA VAL A 30 2.74 3.06 -2.39
C VAL A 30 4.04 3.73 -2.81
N ASP A 31 4.57 4.63 -1.99
CA ASP A 31 5.85 5.29 -2.24
C ASP A 31 7.03 4.31 -2.15
N GLU A 32 7.04 3.42 -1.15
CA GLU A 32 8.02 2.33 -1.04
C GLU A 32 8.00 1.42 -2.26
N LEU A 33 6.80 1.02 -2.71
CA LEU A 33 6.64 0.17 -3.89
C LEU A 33 7.06 0.90 -5.18
N THR A 34 6.79 2.21 -5.28
CA THR A 34 7.22 3.04 -6.42
C THR A 34 8.73 3.20 -6.46
N ASN A 35 9.38 3.35 -5.31
CA ASN A 35 10.83 3.42 -5.20
C ASN A 35 11.49 2.09 -5.60
N SER A 36 10.94 0.97 -5.15
CA SER A 36 11.40 -0.38 -5.55
C SER A 36 11.27 -0.59 -7.06
N LEU A 37 10.12 -0.25 -7.65
CA LEU A 37 9.94 -0.30 -9.10
C LEU A 37 10.96 0.58 -9.83
N SER A 38 11.23 1.80 -9.35
CA SER A 38 12.21 2.72 -9.94
C SER A 38 13.63 2.16 -9.91
N PHE A 39 13.99 1.47 -8.83
CA PHE A 39 15.24 0.72 -8.75
C PHE A 39 15.34 -0.35 -9.84
N TYR A 40 14.31 -1.19 -10.01
CA TYR A 40 14.31 -2.21 -11.07
C TYR A 40 14.33 -1.60 -12.46
N LYS A 41 13.60 -0.52 -12.71
CA LYS A 41 13.65 0.21 -13.98
C LYS A 41 15.05 0.70 -14.32
N THR A 42 15.79 1.18 -13.31
CA THR A 42 17.17 1.66 -13.49
C THR A 42 18.13 0.50 -13.81
N ASN A 43 17.97 -0.64 -13.14
CA ASN A 43 18.85 -1.80 -13.32
C ASN A 43 18.48 -2.67 -14.54
N TYR A 44 17.25 -2.57 -15.02
CA TYR A 44 16.73 -3.32 -16.16
C TYR A 44 16.13 -2.36 -17.21
N PRO A 45 16.94 -1.50 -17.85
CA PRO A 45 16.46 -0.40 -18.69
C PRO A 45 15.83 -0.85 -20.02
N THR A 46 16.05 -2.10 -20.44
CA THR A 46 15.44 -2.67 -21.66
C THR A 46 14.05 -3.28 -21.42
N SER A 47 13.65 -3.45 -20.16
CA SER A 47 12.35 -3.98 -19.77
C SER A 47 11.27 -2.90 -19.80
N ASN A 48 10.04 -3.27 -20.15
CA ASN A 48 8.93 -2.31 -20.23
C ASN A 48 8.19 -2.15 -18.88
N TRP A 49 8.69 -1.24 -18.05
CA TRP A 49 8.11 -0.95 -16.73
C TRP A 49 6.93 0.04 -16.76
N GLN A 50 6.69 0.73 -17.88
CA GLN A 50 5.69 1.80 -17.97
C GLN A 50 4.27 1.36 -17.55
N PRO A 51 3.77 0.17 -17.94
CA PRO A 51 2.44 -0.29 -17.51
C PRO A 51 2.32 -0.44 -15.99
N TYR A 52 3.41 -0.82 -15.31
CA TYR A 52 3.47 -1.00 -13.86
C TYR A 52 3.49 0.36 -13.13
N GLU A 53 4.25 1.33 -13.65
CA GLU A 53 4.25 2.71 -13.15
C GLU A 53 2.83 3.31 -13.19
N GLN A 54 2.12 3.11 -14.30
CA GLN A 54 0.75 3.59 -14.45
C GLN A 54 -0.21 2.97 -13.42
N LYS A 55 0.01 1.72 -12.98
CA LYS A 55 -0.77 1.12 -11.90
C LYS A 55 -0.50 1.82 -10.58
N LEU A 56 0.77 2.01 -10.22
CA LEU A 56 1.12 2.64 -8.94
C LEU A 56 0.68 4.10 -8.86
N ILE A 57 0.71 4.84 -9.98
CA ILE A 57 0.16 6.21 -10.05
C ILE A 57 -1.34 6.21 -9.72
N ARG A 58 -2.12 5.30 -10.31
CA ARG A 58 -3.56 5.19 -10.05
C ARG A 58 -3.86 4.75 -8.62
N VAL A 59 -3.06 3.83 -8.09
CA VAL A 59 -3.16 3.38 -6.70
C VAL A 59 -2.87 4.54 -5.75
N LYS A 60 -1.83 5.34 -6.00
CA LYS A 60 -1.50 6.51 -5.18
C LYS A 60 -2.64 7.54 -5.15
N ASP A 61 -3.21 7.85 -6.31
CA ASP A 61 -4.36 8.75 -6.42
C ASP A 61 -5.59 8.19 -5.68
N ALA A 62 -5.87 6.89 -5.83
CA ALA A 62 -6.99 6.22 -5.16
C ALA A 62 -6.83 6.20 -3.63
N VAL A 63 -5.62 5.93 -3.12
CA VAL A 63 -5.29 6.02 -1.70
C VAL A 63 -5.57 7.43 -1.19
N GLY A 64 -5.10 8.47 -1.89
CA GLY A 64 -5.35 9.87 -1.50
C GLY A 64 -6.82 10.26 -1.47
N LYS A 65 -7.68 9.53 -2.20
CA LYS A 65 -9.14 9.72 -2.25
C LYS A 65 -9.92 8.76 -1.34
N ALA A 66 -9.24 7.89 -0.58
CA ALA A 66 -9.85 6.79 0.16
C ALA A 66 -10.72 5.86 -0.72
N ASP A 67 -10.41 5.74 -2.02
CA ASP A 67 -11.10 4.87 -2.98
C ASP A 67 -10.55 3.43 -2.89
N GLN A 68 -11.08 2.71 -1.90
CA GLN A 68 -10.75 1.31 -1.62
C GLN A 68 -10.97 0.39 -2.83
N GLN A 69 -12.01 0.65 -3.63
CA GLN A 69 -12.36 -0.17 -4.79
C GLN A 69 -11.29 -0.05 -5.87
N THR A 70 -10.84 1.17 -6.15
CA THR A 70 -9.81 1.41 -7.17
C THR A 70 -8.46 0.89 -6.70
N VAL A 71 -8.08 1.06 -5.43
CA VAL A 71 -6.84 0.47 -4.87
C VAL A 71 -6.86 -1.04 -5.07
N ARG A 72 -7.93 -1.73 -4.64
CA ARG A 72 -8.09 -3.17 -4.83
C ARG A 72 -7.95 -3.58 -6.31
N THR A 73 -8.67 -2.87 -7.17
CA THR A 73 -8.76 -3.22 -8.60
C THR A 73 -7.41 -3.08 -9.29
N GLU A 74 -6.69 -1.98 -9.07
CA GLU A 74 -5.40 -1.76 -9.71
C GLU A 74 -4.29 -2.60 -9.08
N MET A 75 -4.31 -2.87 -7.77
CA MET A 75 -3.35 -3.79 -7.15
C MET A 75 -3.54 -5.24 -7.59
N ASN A 76 -4.79 -5.72 -7.73
CA ASN A 76 -5.06 -7.04 -8.31
C ASN A 76 -4.47 -7.17 -9.74
N LYS A 77 -4.53 -6.08 -10.53
CA LYS A 77 -3.91 -6.04 -11.85
C LYS A 77 -2.39 -6.04 -11.75
N PHE A 78 -1.81 -5.22 -10.87
CA PHE A 78 -0.38 -5.12 -10.66
C PHE A 78 0.25 -6.47 -10.27
N PHE A 79 -0.29 -7.17 -9.26
CA PHE A 79 0.20 -8.49 -8.85
C PHE A 79 0.10 -9.52 -9.97
N ARG A 80 -1.02 -9.54 -10.72
CA ARG A 80 -1.18 -10.45 -11.85
C ARG A 80 -0.19 -10.15 -12.97
N MET A 81 0.06 -8.88 -13.27
CA MET A 81 1.04 -8.47 -14.28
C MET A 81 2.44 -8.97 -13.91
N LEU A 82 2.86 -8.76 -12.66
CA LEU A 82 4.17 -9.22 -12.16
C LEU A 82 4.29 -10.74 -12.26
N GLN A 83 3.28 -11.48 -11.77
CA GLN A 83 3.29 -12.94 -11.82
C GLN A 83 3.37 -13.48 -13.26
N ARG A 84 2.69 -12.83 -14.20
CA ARG A 84 2.66 -13.24 -15.61
C ARG A 84 3.79 -12.62 -16.44
N ARG A 85 4.67 -11.82 -15.81
CA ARG A 85 5.75 -11.07 -16.46
C ARG A 85 5.25 -10.27 -17.66
N GLU A 86 4.05 -9.71 -17.51
CA GLU A 86 3.36 -9.02 -18.60
C GLU A 86 4.21 -7.84 -19.10
N SER A 87 4.11 -7.57 -20.39
CA SER A 87 4.83 -6.48 -21.07
C SER A 87 6.34 -6.69 -21.23
N GLY A 88 6.90 -7.87 -20.90
CA GLY A 88 8.31 -8.17 -21.17
C GLY A 88 9.25 -7.51 -20.17
N ILE A 89 8.96 -7.67 -18.88
CA ILE A 89 9.89 -7.34 -17.79
C ILE A 89 10.81 -8.52 -17.48
N ASN A 90 12.00 -8.23 -16.96
CA ASN A 90 12.95 -9.26 -16.54
C ASN A 90 12.35 -10.18 -15.45
N ASP A 91 12.55 -11.49 -15.59
CA ASP A 91 11.99 -12.52 -14.71
C ASP A 91 12.40 -12.37 -13.24
N VAL A 92 13.70 -12.16 -12.97
CA VAL A 92 14.21 -11.98 -11.60
C VAL A 92 13.65 -10.71 -10.98
N ALA A 93 13.65 -9.61 -11.74
CA ALA A 93 13.08 -8.34 -11.28
C ALA A 93 11.57 -8.45 -11.02
N ALA A 94 10.84 -9.21 -11.82
CA ALA A 94 9.41 -9.45 -11.63
C ALA A 94 9.14 -10.22 -10.34
N ASP A 95 9.89 -11.30 -10.10
CA ASP A 95 9.73 -12.17 -8.93
C ASP A 95 10.12 -11.43 -7.63
N GLU A 96 11.22 -10.67 -7.65
CA GLU A 96 11.64 -9.88 -6.49
C GLU A 96 10.68 -8.72 -6.19
N LEU A 97 10.24 -7.98 -7.22
CA LEU A 97 9.27 -6.89 -7.04
C LEU A 97 7.91 -7.44 -6.56
N TYR A 98 7.52 -8.63 -7.01
CA TYR A 98 6.32 -9.32 -6.54
C TYR A 98 6.40 -9.66 -5.05
N ASN A 99 7.52 -10.26 -4.62
CA ASN A 99 7.75 -10.59 -3.20
C ASN A 99 7.81 -9.34 -2.32
N PHE A 100 8.44 -8.27 -2.79
CA PHE A 100 8.45 -7.00 -2.09
C PHE A 100 7.04 -6.40 -1.99
N ALA A 101 6.27 -6.41 -3.08
CA ALA A 101 4.90 -5.92 -3.09
C ALA A 101 4.01 -6.68 -2.10
N LEU A 102 4.19 -8.00 -1.96
CA LEU A 102 3.50 -8.81 -0.96
C LEU A 102 3.77 -8.36 0.48
N MET A 103 4.99 -7.90 0.76
CA MET A 103 5.42 -7.49 2.09
C MET A 103 4.86 -6.12 2.49
N VAL A 104 4.86 -5.16 1.56
CA VAL A 104 4.50 -3.76 1.87
C VAL A 104 3.03 -3.44 1.63
N THR A 105 2.34 -4.19 0.76
CA THR A 105 0.95 -3.90 0.43
C THR A 105 0.03 -4.36 1.55
N PRO A 106 -0.87 -3.50 2.07
CA PRO A 106 -1.88 -3.87 3.07
C PRO A 106 -3.01 -4.72 2.45
N ILE A 107 -2.69 -5.95 2.05
CA ILE A 107 -3.56 -6.85 1.28
C ILE A 107 -4.92 -7.07 1.95
N GLN A 108 -4.92 -7.30 3.26
CA GLN A 108 -6.14 -7.59 4.03
C GLN A 108 -7.05 -6.35 4.15
N GLU A 109 -6.46 -5.16 4.30
CA GLU A 109 -7.20 -3.90 4.43
C GLU A 109 -8.03 -3.60 3.17
N TYR A 110 -7.42 -3.78 2.00
CA TYR A 110 -8.06 -3.47 0.71
C TYR A 110 -8.80 -4.67 0.10
N GLY A 111 -8.74 -5.86 0.72
CA GLY A 111 -9.31 -7.09 0.15
C GLY A 111 -8.69 -7.46 -1.21
N ILE A 112 -7.38 -7.28 -1.34
CA ILE A 112 -6.63 -7.59 -2.56
C ILE A 112 -6.51 -9.11 -2.70
N SER A 113 -6.75 -9.62 -3.90
CA SER A 113 -6.59 -11.03 -4.25
C SER A 113 -5.25 -11.23 -4.94
N VAL A 114 -4.30 -11.77 -4.20
CA VAL A 114 -2.97 -12.04 -4.73
C VAL A 114 -2.95 -13.43 -5.38
N PRO A 115 -2.61 -13.55 -6.67
CA PRO A 115 -2.50 -14.85 -7.33
C PRO A 115 -1.54 -15.77 -6.59
N GLN A 116 -1.91 -17.03 -6.36
CA GLN A 116 -0.94 -17.99 -5.82
C GLN A 116 0.06 -18.37 -6.91
N PRO A 117 1.37 -18.49 -6.61
CA PRO A 117 2.30 -19.15 -7.52
C PRO A 117 1.74 -20.53 -7.89
N PRO A 118 1.92 -21.02 -9.12
CA PRO A 118 1.55 -22.39 -9.45
C PRO A 118 2.19 -23.35 -8.45
N THR A 119 1.37 -24.11 -7.74
CA THR A 119 1.82 -25.20 -6.87
C THR A 119 2.48 -26.27 -7.75
N GLY A 120 3.80 -26.21 -7.92
CA GLY A 120 4.48 -27.22 -8.76
C GLY A 120 5.91 -26.99 -9.20
N VAL A 121 6.71 -26.13 -8.55
CA VAL A 121 8.17 -26.14 -8.79
C VAL A 121 8.87 -26.16 -7.43
N GLN A 122 9.20 -27.37 -6.98
CA GLN A 122 10.39 -27.64 -6.18
C GLN A 122 11.56 -27.84 -7.13
#